data_AF-A0A6P8XMD0-F1
#
_entry.id   AF-A0A6P8XMD0-F1
#
_cell.length_a   1.000
_cell.length_b   1.000
_cell.length_c   1.000
_cell.angle_alpha   90.00
_cell.angle_beta   90.00
_cell.angle_gamma   90.00
#
_symmetry.space_group_name_H-M   'P 1'
#
loop_
_entity.id
_entity.type
_entity.pdbx_description
1 polymer ?
#
loop_
_entity_poly.entity_id
_entity_poly.type
_entity_poly.pdbx_seq_one_letter_code
_entity_poly.pdbx_strand_id
1 'polypeptide(L)'
;MFHLSAFFFTLCLVIGNINAEEEEIDPQKLLELEKVFVEQLEAYMAKADKIRANINRFLAYVDVVHDDLDDPEAYFGNPINSFTTISRLVNNWKREVIDVILTESAVDEHHKQVAQEVVQMEIEHPTENDLQAMTNDILQYQGQNDLPTAELANDVLYSNKEDNQSITLTASDCYAIGRSCHKLELSDFAVEWLMEARSLLAREPVTFASIKDVQILQYLAPTLQDLGNLKLSNILNNEILKADPKHEEALKAKVDIENKLLLGRLTAPIVEMKK
;
A
#
# COMPACT_ATOMS: atom_id res chain seq x y z
N MET A 1 8.68 -18.17 8.19
CA MET A 1 8.18 -18.83 6.97
C MET A 1 6.72 -18.39 6.85
N PHE A 2 6.46 -17.29 6.14
CA PHE A 2 6.20 -17.27 4.68
C PHE A 2 5.07 -18.28 4.39
N HIS A 3 3.82 -17.88 4.13
CA HIS A 3 3.38 -16.97 3.09
C HIS A 3 2.02 -16.34 3.46
N LEU A 4 1.96 -15.04 3.70
CA LEU A 4 0.69 -14.30 3.81
C LEU A 4 0.53 -13.22 2.73
N SER A 5 1.49 -13.09 1.82
CA SER A 5 1.55 -12.03 0.81
C SER A 5 1.29 -12.51 -0.62
N ALA A 6 0.89 -13.77 -0.82
CA ALA A 6 0.80 -14.36 -2.16
C ALA A 6 -0.64 -14.70 -2.61
N PHE A 7 -1.65 -14.58 -1.75
CA PHE A 7 -2.98 -15.14 -2.06
C PHE A 7 -3.93 -14.19 -2.80
N PHE A 8 -3.60 -12.91 -2.91
CA PHE A 8 -4.36 -11.96 -3.74
C PHE A 8 -3.97 -12.04 -5.23
N PHE A 9 -2.89 -12.74 -5.59
CA PHE A 9 -2.35 -12.76 -6.95
C PHE A 9 -2.57 -14.07 -7.72
N THR A 10 -3.06 -15.12 -7.06
CA THR A 10 -3.25 -16.47 -7.64
C THR A 10 -4.65 -16.70 -8.21
N LEU A 11 -5.22 -15.69 -8.86
CA LEU A 11 -6.31 -15.84 -9.82
C LEU A 11 -5.98 -15.15 -11.16
N CYS A 12 -4.68 -15.03 -11.50
CA CYS A 12 -4.22 -14.29 -12.67
C CYS A 12 -3.63 -15.15 -13.81
N LEU A 13 -3.80 -16.47 -13.84
CA LEU A 13 -3.25 -17.26 -14.94
C LEU A 13 -4.26 -18.29 -15.44
N VAL A 14 -4.54 -18.21 -16.75
CA VAL A 14 -5.43 -19.03 -17.61
C VAL A 14 -6.71 -18.24 -17.92
N ILE A 15 -6.75 -17.38 -18.94
CA ILE A 15 -6.89 -17.65 -20.40
C ILE A 15 -6.40 -16.36 -21.10
N GLY A 16 -5.49 -16.31 -22.07
CA GLY A 16 -5.51 -16.94 -23.39
C GLY A 16 -5.58 -15.83 -24.45
N ASN A 17 -4.49 -15.63 -25.21
CA ASN A 17 -4.35 -14.64 -26.29
C ASN A 17 -5.57 -14.59 -27.22
N ILE A 18 -6.24 -13.44 -27.25
CA ILE A 18 -7.08 -12.99 -28.37
C ILE A 18 -6.84 -11.48 -28.46
N ASN A 19 -6.60 -10.98 -29.67
CA ASN A 19 -6.66 -9.54 -29.95
C ASN A 19 -8.08 -9.06 -29.63
N ALA A 20 -8.31 -8.63 -28.39
CA ALA A 20 -9.48 -7.87 -28.01
C ALA A 20 -9.14 -6.40 -28.26
N GLU A 21 -10.00 -5.66 -28.96
CA GLU A 21 -10.08 -4.22 -28.72
C GLU A 21 -10.23 -4.06 -27.20
N GLU A 22 -9.27 -3.39 -26.55
CA GLU A 22 -9.35 -3.13 -25.11
C GLU A 22 -10.64 -2.34 -24.88
N GLU A 23 -11.65 -3.00 -24.29
CA GLU A 23 -12.91 -2.37 -23.94
C GLU A 23 -12.62 -1.44 -22.77
N GLU A 24 -12.70 -0.13 -23.02
CA GLU A 24 -12.49 0.90 -22.00
C GLU A 24 -13.43 0.63 -20.81
N ILE A 25 -12.86 0.45 -19.62
CA ILE A 25 -13.65 0.16 -18.43
C ILE A 25 -14.55 1.36 -18.12
N ASP A 26 -15.86 1.13 -18.06
CA ASP A 26 -16.85 2.17 -17.71
C ASP A 26 -16.55 2.75 -16.31
N PRO A 27 -16.19 4.05 -16.20
CA PRO A 27 -15.86 4.67 -14.91
C PRO A 27 -17.04 4.66 -13.93
N GLN A 28 -18.28 4.61 -14.41
CA GLN A 28 -19.45 4.53 -13.54
C GLN A 28 -19.51 3.19 -12.80
N LYS A 29 -19.16 2.10 -13.49
CA LYS A 29 -19.05 0.77 -12.88
C LYS A 29 -17.95 0.72 -11.84
N LEU A 30 -16.81 1.38 -12.08
CA LEU A 30 -15.73 1.45 -11.09
C LEU A 30 -16.16 2.15 -9.81
N LEU A 31 -16.95 3.22 -9.92
CA LEU A 31 -17.53 3.90 -8.77
C LEU A 31 -18.52 3.02 -8.01
N GLU A 32 -19.33 2.21 -8.70
CA GLU A 32 -20.22 1.24 -8.07
C GLU A 32 -19.45 0.15 -7.33
N LEU A 33 -18.37 -0.36 -7.93
CA LEU A 33 -17.47 -1.33 -7.31
C LEU A 33 -16.84 -0.78 -6.02
N GLU A 34 -16.37 0.47 -6.05
CA GLU A 34 -15.78 1.11 -4.87
C GLU A 34 -16.79 1.27 -3.73
N LYS A 35 -18.03 1.69 -4.03
CA LYS A 35 -19.11 1.79 -3.03
C LYS A 35 -19.38 0.44 -2.35
N VAL A 36 -19.37 -0.64 -3.12
CA VAL A 36 -19.60 -1.98 -2.60
C VAL A 36 -18.48 -2.38 -1.65
N PHE A 37 -17.22 -2.09 -2.00
CA PHE A 37 -16.11 -2.32 -1.09
C PHE A 37 -16.24 -1.50 0.21
N VAL A 38 -16.68 -0.25 0.12
CA VAL A 38 -16.92 0.58 1.31
C VAL A 38 -18.03 -0.01 2.19
N GLU A 39 -19.20 -0.31 1.63
CA GLU A 39 -20.34 -0.87 2.37
C GLU A 39 -19.99 -2.20 3.04
N GLN A 40 -19.25 -3.06 2.32
CA GLN A 40 -18.77 -4.32 2.84
C GLN A 40 -17.77 -4.12 3.99
N LEU A 41 -16.77 -3.26 3.81
CA LEU A 41 -15.78 -2.98 4.86
C LEU A 41 -16.44 -2.36 6.10
N GLU A 42 -17.43 -1.47 5.93
CA GLU A 42 -18.22 -0.92 7.04
C GLU A 42 -18.98 -2.02 7.80
N ALA A 43 -19.63 -2.94 7.10
CA ALA A 43 -20.32 -4.06 7.71
C ALA A 43 -19.36 -4.98 8.48
N TYR A 44 -18.18 -5.26 7.91
CA TYR A 44 -17.12 -6.00 8.58
C TYR A 44 -16.62 -5.29 9.84
N MET A 45 -16.32 -3.98 9.75
CA MET A 45 -15.87 -3.18 10.89
C MET A 45 -16.92 -3.15 12.01
N ALA A 46 -18.20 -2.99 11.68
CA ALA A 46 -19.28 -3.02 12.67
C ALA A 46 -19.35 -4.37 13.40
N LYS A 47 -19.15 -5.48 12.69
CA LYS A 47 -19.09 -6.83 13.30
C LYS A 47 -17.85 -6.96 14.19
N ALA A 48 -16.67 -6.54 13.70
CA ALA A 48 -15.43 -6.59 14.46
C ALA A 48 -15.50 -5.73 15.75
N ASP A 49 -16.11 -4.55 15.67
CA ASP A 49 -16.31 -3.66 16.83
C ASP A 49 -17.24 -4.27 17.86
N LYS A 50 -18.30 -4.97 17.42
CA LYS A 50 -19.20 -5.71 18.32
C LYS A 50 -18.47 -6.84 19.04
N ILE A 51 -17.65 -7.61 18.32
CA ILE A 51 -16.81 -8.67 18.90
C ILE A 51 -15.85 -8.07 19.94
N ARG A 52 -15.14 -7.00 19.56
CA ARG A 52 -14.22 -6.28 20.45
C ARG A 52 -14.93 -5.80 21.72
N ALA A 53 -16.11 -5.20 21.58
CA ALA A 53 -16.87 -4.70 22.73
C ALA A 53 -17.31 -5.84 23.68
N ASN A 54 -17.69 -6.99 23.15
CA ASN A 54 -18.05 -8.16 23.96
C ASN A 54 -16.84 -8.72 24.71
N ILE A 55 -15.70 -8.87 24.03
CA ILE A 55 -14.45 -9.32 24.64
C ILE A 55 -14.02 -8.34 25.75
N ASN A 56 -14.03 -7.03 25.47
CA ASN A 56 -13.67 -6.02 26.46
C ASN A 56 -14.57 -6.07 27.71
N ARG A 57 -15.88 -6.28 27.52
CA ARG A 57 -16.82 -6.44 28.65
C ARG A 57 -16.49 -7.68 29.48
N PHE A 58 -16.14 -8.78 28.83
CA PHE A 58 -15.74 -10.01 29.51
C PHE A 58 -14.42 -9.85 30.26
N LEU A 59 -13.42 -9.19 29.65
CA LEU A 59 -12.14 -8.90 30.29
C LEU A 59 -12.33 -8.00 31.52
N ALA A 60 -13.13 -6.93 31.42
CA ALA A 60 -13.43 -6.07 32.56
C ALA A 60 -14.11 -6.85 33.71
N TYR A 61 -14.99 -7.81 33.41
CA TYR A 61 -15.56 -8.71 34.41
C TYR A 61 -14.50 -9.60 35.06
N VAL A 62 -13.55 -10.13 34.28
CA VAL A 62 -12.44 -10.93 34.84
C VAL A 62 -11.57 -10.09 35.74
N ASP A 63 -11.23 -8.86 35.33
CA ASP A 63 -10.41 -7.93 36.11
C ASP A 63 -11.06 -7.63 37.46
N VAL A 64 -12.36 -7.31 37.50
CA VAL A 64 -13.08 -7.04 38.76
C VAL A 64 -13.06 -8.23 39.72
N VAL A 65 -13.15 -9.46 39.21
CA VAL A 65 -13.12 -10.65 40.09
C VAL A 65 -11.71 -10.97 40.58
N HIS A 66 -10.68 -10.45 39.91
CA HIS A 66 -9.30 -10.62 40.32
C HIS A 66 -8.70 -9.39 41.01
N ASP A 67 -9.47 -8.30 41.10
CA ASP A 67 -9.11 -7.10 41.83
C ASP A 67 -8.91 -7.47 43.32
N ASP A 68 -7.75 -7.13 43.87
CA ASP A 68 -7.35 -7.39 45.25
C ASP A 68 -7.26 -8.88 45.68
N LEU A 69 -6.86 -9.78 44.78
CA LEU A 69 -6.44 -11.16 45.13
C LEU A 69 -5.05 -11.20 45.81
N ASP A 70 -4.92 -10.55 46.97
CA ASP A 70 -3.66 -10.49 47.72
C ASP A 70 -3.23 -11.85 48.33
N ASP A 71 -4.21 -12.73 48.62
CA ASP A 71 -3.98 -14.09 49.13
C ASP A 71 -4.73 -15.14 48.29
N PRO A 72 -4.07 -15.70 47.26
CA PRO A 72 -4.65 -16.76 46.43
C PRO A 72 -4.99 -18.04 47.21
N GLU A 73 -4.23 -18.39 48.24
CA GLU A 73 -4.42 -19.64 48.99
C GLU A 73 -5.71 -19.59 49.81
N ALA A 74 -5.98 -18.46 50.48
CA ALA A 74 -7.24 -18.22 51.16
C ALA A 74 -8.43 -18.17 50.17
N TYR A 75 -8.26 -17.51 49.01
CA TYR A 75 -9.31 -17.41 48.00
C TYR A 75 -9.71 -18.78 47.44
N PHE A 76 -8.72 -19.60 47.04
CA PHE A 76 -8.97 -20.95 46.50
C PHE A 76 -9.30 -21.99 47.59
N GLY A 77 -8.99 -21.70 48.85
CA GLY A 77 -9.48 -22.45 50.00
C GLY A 77 -11.01 -22.45 50.12
N ASN A 78 -11.69 -21.45 49.54
CA ASN A 78 -13.15 -21.47 49.37
C ASN A 78 -13.55 -22.29 48.13
N PRO A 79 -14.25 -23.43 48.28
CA PRO A 79 -14.63 -24.29 47.15
C PRO A 79 -15.57 -23.60 46.14
N ILE A 80 -16.35 -22.58 46.55
CA ILE A 80 -17.20 -21.81 45.64
C ILE A 80 -16.34 -20.96 44.70
N ASN A 81 -15.33 -20.28 45.24
CA ASN A 81 -14.40 -19.47 44.46
C ASN A 81 -13.62 -20.35 43.46
N SER A 82 -13.08 -21.48 43.94
CA SER A 82 -12.43 -22.47 43.08
C SER A 82 -13.34 -22.99 41.96
N PHE A 83 -14.60 -23.35 42.28
CA PHE A 83 -15.57 -23.77 41.29
C PHE A 83 -15.86 -22.67 40.25
N THR A 84 -16.08 -21.43 40.68
CA THR A 84 -16.41 -20.33 39.75
C THR A 84 -15.24 -19.97 38.84
N THR A 85 -14.00 -20.03 39.31
CA THR A 85 -12.80 -19.84 38.46
C THR A 85 -12.68 -20.95 37.42
N ILE A 86 -12.81 -22.22 37.82
CA ILE A 86 -12.76 -23.36 36.90
C ILE A 86 -13.91 -23.28 35.88
N SER A 87 -15.13 -23.02 36.34
CA SER A 87 -16.30 -22.87 35.47
C SER A 87 -16.10 -21.76 34.45
N ARG A 88 -15.51 -20.63 34.85
CA ARG A 88 -15.20 -19.52 33.95
C ARG A 88 -14.21 -19.93 32.87
N LEU A 89 -13.14 -20.64 33.23
CA LEU A 89 -12.14 -21.14 32.28
C LEU A 89 -12.72 -22.15 31.29
N VAL A 90 -13.54 -23.09 31.78
CA VAL A 90 -14.11 -24.15 30.95
C VAL A 90 -15.22 -23.62 30.04
N ASN A 91 -16.08 -22.74 30.55
CA ASN A 91 -17.31 -22.35 29.87
C ASN A 91 -17.22 -20.93 29.29
N ASN A 92 -16.93 -19.94 30.12
CA ASN A 92 -17.05 -18.53 29.73
C ASN A 92 -15.89 -18.10 28.83
N TRP A 93 -14.64 -18.42 29.16
CA TRP A 93 -13.49 -18.13 28.30
C TRP A 93 -13.62 -18.82 26.93
N LYS A 94 -14.08 -20.07 26.94
CA LYS A 94 -14.35 -20.79 25.70
C LYS A 94 -15.42 -20.08 24.86
N ARG A 95 -16.59 -19.81 25.44
CA ARG A 95 -17.74 -19.24 24.72
C ARG A 95 -17.53 -17.79 24.30
N GLU A 96 -17.09 -16.94 25.23
CA GLU A 96 -17.10 -15.47 25.06
C GLU A 96 -15.85 -14.95 24.34
N VAL A 97 -14.78 -15.75 24.28
CA VAL A 97 -13.49 -15.33 23.68
C VAL A 97 -13.04 -16.32 22.61
N ILE A 98 -12.77 -17.58 22.99
CA ILE A 98 -12.10 -18.54 22.09
C ILE A 98 -13.00 -18.89 20.89
N ASP A 99 -14.23 -19.33 21.13
CA ASP A 99 -15.16 -19.75 20.10
C ASP A 99 -15.54 -18.54 19.22
N VAL A 100 -15.76 -17.35 19.79
CA VAL A 100 -16.04 -16.12 19.01
C VAL A 100 -14.89 -15.80 18.06
N ILE A 101 -13.64 -15.81 18.53
CA ILE A 101 -12.47 -15.51 17.68
C ILE A 101 -12.27 -16.60 16.61
N LEU A 102 -12.45 -17.87 16.96
CA LEU A 102 -12.17 -19.00 16.05
C LEU A 102 -13.30 -19.28 15.05
N THR A 103 -14.56 -19.05 15.40
CA THR A 103 -15.71 -19.32 14.52
C THR A 103 -16.20 -18.08 13.79
N GLU A 104 -16.02 -16.90 14.38
CA GLU A 104 -16.26 -15.62 13.70
C GLU A 104 -14.93 -15.04 13.20
N SER A 105 -14.06 -15.84 12.58
CA SER A 105 -13.05 -15.28 11.67
C SER A 105 -13.78 -14.64 10.49
N ALA A 106 -14.33 -13.44 10.75
CA ALA A 106 -15.24 -12.72 9.89
C ALA A 106 -14.63 -12.47 8.51
N VAL A 107 -13.30 -12.53 8.42
CA VAL A 107 -12.51 -12.38 7.20
C VAL A 107 -12.91 -13.37 6.12
N ASP A 108 -13.05 -14.67 6.42
CA ASP A 108 -13.27 -15.70 5.38
C ASP A 108 -14.69 -15.64 4.79
N GLU A 109 -15.69 -15.41 5.63
CA GLU A 109 -17.08 -15.27 5.17
C GLU A 109 -17.28 -13.94 4.45
N HIS A 110 -16.69 -12.86 4.98
CA HIS A 110 -16.75 -11.55 4.35
C HIS A 110 -16.06 -11.53 3.00
N HIS A 111 -14.90 -12.19 2.87
CA HIS A 111 -14.22 -12.35 1.60
C HIS A 111 -15.09 -13.05 0.55
N LYS A 112 -15.80 -14.12 0.95
CA LYS A 112 -16.73 -14.81 0.04
C LYS A 112 -17.88 -13.92 -0.39
N GLN A 113 -18.44 -13.13 0.54
CA GLN A 113 -19.54 -12.23 0.25
C GLN A 113 -19.11 -11.13 -0.74
N VAL A 114 -17.99 -10.46 -0.48
CA VAL A 114 -17.42 -9.46 -1.39
C VAL A 114 -17.16 -10.07 -2.77
N ALA A 115 -16.51 -11.23 -2.83
CA ALA A 115 -16.23 -11.91 -4.10
C ALA A 115 -17.52 -12.26 -4.88
N GLN A 116 -18.59 -12.66 -4.19
CA GLN A 116 -19.88 -12.95 -4.82
C GLN A 116 -20.55 -11.68 -5.38
N GLU A 117 -20.53 -10.58 -4.64
CA GLU A 117 -21.14 -9.31 -5.07
C GLU A 117 -20.40 -8.74 -6.28
N VAL A 118 -19.06 -8.79 -6.28
CA VAL A 118 -18.23 -8.38 -7.42
C VAL A 118 -18.55 -9.20 -8.67
N VAL A 119 -18.65 -10.53 -8.56
CA VAL A 119 -19.02 -11.39 -9.68
C VAL A 119 -20.41 -11.06 -10.23
N GLN A 120 -21.36 -10.69 -9.37
CA GLN A 120 -22.72 -10.33 -9.79
C GLN A 120 -22.80 -9.00 -10.53
N MET A 121 -21.85 -8.09 -10.31
CA MET A 121 -21.83 -6.79 -10.97
C MET A 121 -21.31 -6.87 -12.42
N GLU A 122 -20.73 -8.01 -12.82
CA GLU A 122 -20.14 -8.20 -14.15
C GLU A 122 -19.13 -7.09 -14.50
N ILE A 123 -18.35 -6.65 -13.50
CA ILE A 123 -17.32 -5.62 -13.64
C ILE A 123 -15.97 -6.32 -13.78
N GLU A 124 -15.25 -6.00 -14.85
CA GLU A 124 -13.85 -6.38 -14.98
C GLU A 124 -12.99 -5.54 -14.03
N HIS A 125 -12.11 -6.19 -13.28
CA HIS A 125 -11.21 -5.48 -12.38
C HIS A 125 -10.15 -4.71 -13.18
N PRO A 126 -9.89 -3.43 -12.82
CA PRO A 126 -8.77 -2.70 -13.39
C PRO A 126 -7.45 -3.45 -13.26
N THR A 127 -6.68 -3.39 -14.33
CA THR A 127 -5.38 -4.03 -14.47
C THR A 127 -4.27 -2.99 -14.51
N GLU A 128 -3.03 -3.47 -14.52
CA GLU A 128 -1.86 -2.60 -14.71
C GLU A 128 -1.82 -2.01 -16.14
N ASN A 129 -2.51 -2.60 -17.12
CA ASN A 129 -2.61 -2.03 -18.46
C ASN A 129 -3.55 -0.81 -18.46
N ASP A 130 -4.68 -0.90 -17.76
CA ASP A 130 -5.60 0.23 -17.60
C ASP A 130 -4.89 1.41 -16.92
N LEU A 131 -4.07 1.14 -15.90
CA LEU A 131 -3.27 2.17 -15.24
C LEU A 131 -2.25 2.83 -16.18
N GLN A 132 -1.64 2.05 -17.09
CA GLN A 132 -0.72 2.58 -18.11
C GLN A 132 -1.45 3.38 -19.19
N ALA A 133 -2.63 2.94 -19.63
CA ALA A 133 -3.48 3.69 -20.56
C ALA A 133 -3.87 5.05 -19.96
N MET A 134 -4.37 5.07 -18.73
CA MET A 134 -4.70 6.30 -18.01
C MET A 134 -3.48 7.19 -17.78
N THR A 135 -2.29 6.60 -17.54
CA THR A 135 -1.04 7.36 -17.45
C THR A 135 -0.74 8.06 -18.78
N ASN A 136 -0.90 7.40 -19.93
CA ASN A 136 -0.70 8.04 -21.23
C ASN A 136 -1.66 9.21 -21.45
N ASP A 137 -2.92 9.08 -21.04
CA ASP A 137 -3.91 10.16 -21.15
C ASP A 137 -3.52 11.37 -20.28
N ILE A 138 -3.04 11.12 -19.05
CA ILE A 138 -2.49 12.17 -18.17
C ILE A 138 -1.32 12.89 -18.84
N LEU A 139 -0.36 12.14 -19.41
CA LEU A 139 0.80 12.74 -20.07
C LEU A 139 0.41 13.51 -21.34
N GLN A 140 -0.57 13.02 -22.10
CA GLN A 140 -1.11 13.73 -23.25
C GLN A 140 -1.76 15.04 -22.82
N TYR A 141 -2.58 15.01 -21.77
CA TYR A 141 -3.20 16.21 -21.19
C TYR A 141 -2.15 17.21 -20.69
N GLN A 142 -1.13 16.71 -19.98
CA GLN A 142 -0.01 17.50 -19.48
C GLN A 142 0.72 18.21 -20.64
N GLY A 143 1.06 17.48 -21.69
CA GLY A 143 1.77 18.00 -22.86
C GLY A 143 0.93 18.95 -23.72
N GLN A 144 -0.39 18.74 -23.84
CA GLN A 144 -1.28 19.64 -24.59
C GLN A 144 -1.45 21.01 -23.93
N ASN A 145 -1.28 21.08 -22.61
CA ASN A 145 -1.54 22.28 -21.81
C ASN A 145 -0.25 22.88 -21.22
N ASP A 146 0.93 22.36 -21.58
CA ASP A 146 2.24 22.75 -21.04
C ASP A 146 2.27 22.78 -19.49
N LEU A 147 1.61 21.81 -18.85
CA LEU A 147 1.43 21.78 -17.40
C LEU A 147 2.67 21.18 -16.69
N PRO A 148 3.27 21.88 -15.72
CA PRO A 148 4.29 21.29 -14.86
C PRO A 148 3.70 20.15 -14.03
N THR A 149 4.48 19.07 -13.84
CA THR A 149 4.07 17.91 -13.02
C THR A 149 3.62 18.33 -11.62
N ALA A 150 4.32 19.28 -10.99
CA ALA A 150 3.95 19.81 -9.68
C ALA A 150 2.61 20.58 -9.70
N GLU A 151 2.26 21.26 -10.80
CA GLU A 151 0.97 21.94 -10.91
C GLU A 151 -0.17 20.92 -10.97
N LEU A 152 -0.02 19.88 -11.80
CA LEU A 152 -1.00 18.82 -11.92
C LEU A 152 -1.14 17.99 -10.63
N ALA A 153 -0.04 17.73 -9.94
CA ALA A 153 -0.04 17.05 -8.64
C ALA A 153 -0.79 17.84 -7.55
N ASN A 154 -0.74 19.17 -7.60
CA ASN A 154 -1.45 20.05 -6.67
C ASN A 154 -2.84 20.47 -7.16
N ASP A 155 -3.28 19.97 -8.32
CA ASP A 155 -4.61 20.30 -8.83
C ASP A 155 -5.70 19.71 -7.92
N VAL A 156 -6.79 20.46 -7.74
CA VAL A 156 -7.85 20.11 -6.80
C VAL A 156 -8.80 19.15 -7.48
N LEU A 157 -8.60 17.85 -7.24
CA LEU A 157 -9.45 16.76 -7.73
C LEU A 157 -10.86 16.85 -7.14
N TYR A 158 -10.95 17.22 -5.86
CA TYR A 158 -12.22 17.39 -5.17
C TYR A 158 -12.10 18.45 -4.08
N SER A 159 -13.14 19.26 -3.89
CA SER A 159 -13.22 20.20 -2.77
C SER A 159 -14.52 20.01 -2.00
N ASN A 160 -14.43 19.63 -0.73
CA ASN A 160 -15.58 19.72 0.16
C ASN A 160 -15.69 21.16 0.69
N LYS A 161 -16.76 21.84 0.29
CA LYS A 161 -17.05 23.22 0.72
C LYS A 161 -17.41 23.33 2.20
N GLU A 162 -17.84 22.24 2.83
CA GLU A 162 -18.21 22.22 4.25
C GLU A 162 -16.98 22.18 5.17
N ASP A 163 -15.90 21.55 4.72
CA ASP A 163 -14.75 21.20 5.57
C ASP A 163 -13.47 21.96 5.14
N ASN A 164 -13.53 22.74 4.05
CA ASN A 164 -12.39 23.34 3.35
C ASN A 164 -11.27 22.33 3.01
N GLN A 165 -11.60 21.03 2.89
CA GLN A 165 -10.66 20.02 2.46
C GLN A 165 -10.65 19.94 0.92
N SER A 166 -9.48 20.16 0.34
CA SER A 166 -9.18 19.86 -1.05
C SER A 166 -8.42 18.53 -1.13
N ILE A 167 -8.91 17.60 -1.93
CA ILE A 167 -8.21 16.37 -2.29
C ILE A 167 -7.39 16.70 -3.55
N THR A 168 -6.08 16.49 -3.45
CA THR A 168 -5.12 16.56 -4.55
C THR A 168 -4.51 15.18 -4.76
N LEU A 169 -3.65 15.01 -5.77
CA LEU A 169 -2.90 13.76 -5.91
C LEU A 169 -2.00 13.56 -4.69
N THR A 170 -1.92 12.32 -4.24
CA THR A 170 -1.04 11.90 -3.14
C THR A 170 0.35 11.51 -3.66
N ALA A 171 1.30 11.33 -2.75
CA ALA A 171 2.60 10.73 -3.03
C ALA A 171 2.47 9.33 -3.65
N SER A 172 1.47 8.56 -3.21
CA SER A 172 1.18 7.23 -3.76
C SER A 172 0.65 7.32 -5.20
N ASP A 173 -0.19 8.30 -5.51
CA ASP A 173 -0.71 8.51 -6.86
C ASP A 173 0.39 8.93 -7.82
N CYS A 174 1.21 9.92 -7.42
CA CYS A 174 2.37 10.36 -8.20
C CYS A 174 3.39 9.22 -8.40
N TYR A 175 3.58 8.38 -7.39
CA TYR A 175 4.41 7.19 -7.50
C TYR A 175 3.84 6.18 -8.52
N ALA A 176 2.52 5.96 -8.52
CA ALA A 176 1.87 5.07 -9.47
C ALA A 176 2.04 5.57 -10.91
N ILE A 177 1.82 6.87 -11.16
CA ILE A 177 2.04 7.50 -12.47
C ILE A 177 3.52 7.35 -12.89
N GLY A 178 4.46 7.72 -12.02
CA GLY A 178 5.89 7.64 -12.32
C GLY A 178 6.39 6.21 -12.58
N ARG A 179 5.86 5.21 -11.85
CA ARG A 179 6.12 3.79 -12.08
C ARG A 179 5.58 3.33 -13.44
N SER A 180 4.39 3.77 -13.83
CA SER A 180 3.81 3.50 -15.16
C SER A 180 4.66 4.13 -16.27
N CYS A 181 5.08 5.39 -16.13
CA CYS A 181 5.99 6.04 -17.08
C CYS A 181 7.30 5.26 -17.24
N HIS A 182 7.89 4.78 -16.14
CA HIS A 182 9.12 3.98 -16.19
C HIS A 182 8.90 2.67 -16.97
N LYS A 183 7.76 1.99 -16.75
CA LYS A 183 7.42 0.76 -17.49
C LYS A 183 7.17 1.02 -18.98
N LEU A 184 6.65 2.19 -19.32
CA LEU A 184 6.42 2.64 -20.70
C LEU A 184 7.69 3.20 -21.36
N GLU A 185 8.85 3.12 -20.69
CA GLU A 185 10.14 3.66 -21.16
C GLU A 185 10.13 5.20 -21.35
N LEU A 186 9.16 5.90 -20.76
CA LEU A 186 9.02 7.36 -20.76
C LEU A 186 9.84 7.99 -19.62
N SER A 187 11.16 7.86 -19.74
CA SER A 187 12.10 8.13 -18.65
C SER A 187 12.07 9.58 -18.12
N ASP A 188 11.89 10.57 -18.98
CA ASP A 188 11.81 11.99 -18.56
C ASP A 188 10.61 12.22 -17.63
N PHE A 189 9.42 11.80 -18.06
CA PHE A 189 8.20 11.88 -17.25
C PHE A 189 8.27 11.04 -15.98
N ALA A 190 8.87 9.85 -16.07
CA ALA A 190 9.06 8.99 -14.91
C ALA A 190 9.87 9.68 -13.82
N VAL A 191 10.97 10.35 -14.17
CA VAL A 191 11.76 11.12 -13.20
C VAL A 191 10.94 12.25 -12.59
N GLU A 192 10.20 13.02 -13.39
CA GLU A 192 9.40 14.13 -12.89
C GLU A 192 8.35 13.67 -11.86
N TRP A 193 7.55 12.65 -12.21
CA TRP A 193 6.50 12.13 -11.34
C TRP A 193 7.04 11.44 -10.09
N LEU A 194 8.15 10.69 -10.19
CA LEU A 194 8.78 10.06 -9.03
C LEU A 194 9.46 11.08 -8.11
N MET A 195 10.00 12.18 -8.65
CA MET A 195 10.52 13.28 -7.84
C MET A 195 9.38 14.02 -7.13
N GLU A 196 8.25 14.25 -7.78
CA GLU A 196 7.08 14.88 -7.16
C GLU A 196 6.48 13.97 -6.08
N ALA A 197 6.36 12.67 -6.34
CA ALA A 197 5.95 11.68 -5.34
C ALA A 197 6.81 11.77 -4.07
N ARG A 198 8.13 11.88 -4.24
CA ARG A 198 9.07 12.02 -3.13
C ARG A 198 8.91 13.35 -2.40
N SER A 199 8.66 14.43 -3.14
CA SER A 199 8.41 15.77 -2.60
C SER A 199 7.15 15.81 -1.74
N LEU A 200 6.05 15.22 -2.23
CA LEU A 200 4.79 15.10 -1.52
C LEU A 200 4.92 14.22 -0.28
N LEU A 201 5.61 13.08 -0.37
CA LEU A 201 5.83 12.17 0.76
C LEU A 201 6.46 12.88 1.97
N ALA A 202 7.31 13.89 1.74
CA ALA A 202 7.94 14.66 2.81
C ALA A 202 7.00 15.67 3.49
N ARG A 203 5.87 16.00 2.88
CA ARG A 203 4.90 17.02 3.33
C ARG A 203 3.57 16.42 3.78
N GLU A 204 3.23 15.26 3.25
CA GLU A 204 2.00 14.58 3.59
C GLU A 204 1.99 14.18 5.07
N PRO A 205 0.85 14.37 5.75
CA PRO A 205 0.67 13.71 7.04
C PRO A 205 0.82 12.21 6.85
N VAL A 206 1.39 11.52 7.84
CA VAL A 206 1.44 10.05 7.82
C VAL A 206 0.01 9.52 7.97
N THR A 207 -0.71 9.45 6.87
CA THR A 207 -2.03 8.85 6.75
C THR A 207 -1.88 7.40 6.32
N PHE A 208 -2.98 6.64 6.39
CA PHE A 208 -2.98 5.19 6.26
C PHE A 208 -2.27 4.71 4.99
N ALA A 209 -1.40 3.70 5.14
CA ALA A 209 -0.64 3.05 4.06
C ALA A 209 0.04 4.00 3.05
N SER A 210 0.80 4.98 3.53
CA SER A 210 1.68 5.79 2.67
C SER A 210 2.80 4.96 2.04
N ILE A 211 3.08 5.21 0.75
CA ILE A 211 4.23 4.64 0.04
C ILE A 211 5.53 4.96 0.78
N LYS A 212 6.48 4.03 0.80
CA LYS A 212 7.78 4.27 1.45
C LYS A 212 8.74 4.95 0.47
N ASP A 213 9.59 5.85 0.99
CA ASP A 213 10.64 6.52 0.22
C ASP A 213 11.48 5.52 -0.58
N VAL A 214 11.85 4.39 0.03
CA VAL A 214 12.62 3.32 -0.62
C VAL A 214 11.93 2.78 -1.89
N GLN A 215 10.60 2.67 -1.91
CA GLN A 215 9.87 2.19 -3.09
C GLN A 215 9.93 3.22 -4.22
N ILE A 216 9.86 4.52 -3.92
CA ILE A 216 10.04 5.58 -4.91
C ILE A 216 11.47 5.51 -5.47
N LEU A 217 12.47 5.37 -4.60
CA LEU A 217 13.88 5.29 -5.00
C LEU A 217 14.19 4.08 -5.89
N GLN A 218 13.54 2.95 -5.66
CA GLN A 218 13.70 1.73 -6.47
C GLN A 218 13.36 1.94 -7.95
N TYR A 219 12.46 2.88 -8.28
CA TYR A 219 12.18 3.27 -9.66
C TYR A 219 12.96 4.53 -10.08
N LEU A 220 13.13 5.51 -9.19
CA LEU A 220 13.76 6.77 -9.55
C LEU A 220 15.27 6.61 -9.86
N ALA A 221 15.99 5.80 -9.08
CA ALA A 221 17.42 5.58 -9.27
C ALA A 221 17.76 4.93 -10.63
N PRO A 222 17.10 3.83 -11.07
CA PRO A 222 17.34 3.27 -12.40
C PRO A 222 16.86 4.21 -13.52
N THR A 223 15.72 4.89 -13.39
CA THR A 223 15.27 5.86 -14.41
C THR A 223 16.31 6.97 -14.65
N LEU A 224 16.90 7.50 -13.58
CA LEU A 224 17.99 8.47 -13.67
C LEU A 224 19.27 7.89 -14.28
N GLN A 225 19.51 6.60 -14.08
CA GLN A 225 20.61 5.89 -14.72
C GLN A 225 20.39 5.82 -16.23
N ASP A 226 19.17 5.52 -16.68
CA ASP A 226 18.79 5.41 -18.09
C ASP A 226 18.92 6.76 -18.81
N LEU A 227 18.60 7.86 -18.13
CA LEU A 227 18.86 9.22 -18.60
C LEU A 227 20.35 9.65 -18.53
N GLY A 228 21.24 8.77 -18.07
CA GLY A 228 22.68 9.06 -17.94
C GLY A 228 23.05 9.96 -16.76
N ASN A 229 22.12 10.28 -15.87
CA ASN A 229 22.38 11.00 -14.62
C ASN A 229 22.97 10.06 -13.54
N LEU A 230 24.13 9.48 -13.86
CA LEU A 230 24.82 8.48 -13.05
C LEU A 230 25.17 8.98 -11.65
N LYS A 231 25.43 10.28 -11.49
CA LYS A 231 25.80 10.87 -10.20
C LYS A 231 24.62 10.84 -9.24
N LEU A 232 23.46 11.34 -9.66
CA LEU A 232 22.26 11.36 -8.83
C LEU A 232 21.74 9.94 -8.62
N SER A 233 21.72 9.12 -9.67
CA SER A 233 21.38 7.69 -9.58
C SER A 233 22.22 6.98 -8.51
N ASN A 234 23.54 7.20 -8.48
CA ASN A 234 24.40 6.61 -7.43
C ASN A 234 24.03 7.09 -6.01
N ILE A 235 23.72 8.37 -5.84
CA ILE A 235 23.34 8.93 -4.53
C ILE A 235 22.07 8.23 -4.04
N LEU A 236 21.03 8.20 -4.88
CA LEU A 236 19.75 7.59 -4.54
C LEU A 236 19.85 6.08 -4.31
N ASN A 237 20.65 5.39 -5.13
CA ASN A 237 20.89 3.97 -4.96
C ASN A 237 21.59 3.64 -3.63
N ASN A 238 22.49 4.51 -3.15
CA ASN A 238 23.09 4.36 -1.83
C ASN A 238 22.11 4.66 -0.69
N GLU A 239 21.10 5.50 -0.91
CA GLU A 239 20.00 5.69 0.06
C GLU A 239 19.14 4.43 0.19
N ILE A 240 18.86 3.73 -0.91
CA ILE A 240 18.21 2.40 -0.89
C ILE A 240 19.04 1.44 -0.04
N LEU A 241 20.35 1.33 -0.30
CA LEU A 241 21.25 0.43 0.43
C LEU A 241 21.44 0.83 1.91
N LYS A 242 21.25 2.09 2.26
CA LYS A 242 21.26 2.53 3.66
C LYS A 242 20.01 2.04 4.40
N ALA A 243 18.86 2.05 3.73
CA ALA A 243 17.60 1.56 4.28
C ALA A 243 17.52 0.02 4.28
N ASP A 244 17.99 -0.62 3.21
CA ASP A 244 18.10 -2.07 3.06
C ASP A 244 19.47 -2.47 2.48
N PRO A 245 20.46 -2.78 3.36
CA PRO A 245 21.80 -3.17 2.94
C PRO A 245 21.89 -4.45 2.11
N LYS A 246 20.82 -5.26 2.06
CA LYS A 246 20.79 -6.54 1.32
C LYS A 246 19.96 -6.45 0.04
N HIS A 247 19.53 -5.27 -0.36
CA HIS A 247 18.72 -5.08 -1.55
C HIS A 247 19.48 -5.51 -2.82
N GLU A 248 19.06 -6.62 -3.44
CA GLU A 248 19.83 -7.27 -4.50
C GLU A 248 20.02 -6.38 -5.74
N GLU A 249 18.97 -5.72 -6.21
CA GLU A 249 19.03 -4.87 -7.41
C GLU A 249 19.92 -3.65 -7.19
N ALA A 250 19.78 -2.96 -6.06
CA ALA A 250 20.61 -1.82 -5.70
C ALA A 250 22.11 -2.20 -5.55
N LEU A 251 22.42 -3.39 -5.04
CA LEU A 251 23.80 -3.89 -4.99
C LEU A 251 24.37 -4.11 -6.39
N LYS A 252 23.59 -4.68 -7.32
CA LYS A 252 23.99 -4.86 -8.72
C LYS A 252 24.17 -3.51 -9.43
N ALA A 253 23.21 -2.60 -9.27
CA ALA A 253 23.22 -1.27 -9.86
C ALA A 253 24.43 -0.45 -9.37
N LYS A 254 24.78 -0.55 -8.09
CA LYS A 254 25.96 0.14 -7.53
C LYS A 254 27.24 -0.15 -8.32
N VAL A 255 27.51 -1.43 -8.59
CA VAL A 255 28.71 -1.85 -9.32
C VAL A 255 28.69 -1.28 -10.75
N ASP A 256 27.55 -1.36 -11.43
CA ASP A 256 27.40 -0.84 -12.80
C ASP A 256 27.58 0.68 -12.86
N ILE A 257 26.91 1.43 -11.97
CA ILE A 257 27.00 2.89 -11.89
C ILE A 257 28.44 3.33 -11.58
N GLU A 258 29.11 2.71 -10.60
CA GLU A 258 30.50 3.02 -10.23
C GLU A 258 31.46 2.78 -11.40
N ASN A 259 31.29 1.67 -12.12
CA ASN A 259 32.09 1.37 -13.32
C ASN A 259 31.89 2.42 -14.42
N LYS A 260 30.64 2.78 -14.72
CA LYS A 260 30.32 3.82 -15.71
C LYS A 260 30.87 5.19 -15.31
N LEU A 261 30.80 5.55 -14.03
CA LEU A 261 31.37 6.79 -13.48
C LEU A 261 32.90 6.81 -13.59
N LEU A 262 33.59 5.69 -13.34
CA LEU A 262 35.04 5.58 -13.48
C LEU A 262 35.47 5.70 -14.95
N LEU A 263 34.79 5.00 -15.85
CA LEU A 263 35.05 5.10 -17.29
C LEU A 263 34.90 6.54 -17.78
N GLY A 264 33.84 7.24 -17.38
CA GLY A 264 33.62 8.65 -17.74
C GLY A 264 34.72 9.59 -17.24
N ARG A 265 35.37 9.28 -16.10
CA ARG A 265 36.53 10.06 -15.60
C ARG A 265 37.79 9.80 -16.42
N LEU A 266 37.98 8.57 -16.90
CA LEU A 266 39.15 8.18 -17.71
C LEU A 266 39.07 8.70 -19.15
N THR A 267 37.86 8.86 -19.69
CA THR A 267 37.63 9.33 -21.06
C THR A 267 37.38 10.84 -21.16
N ALA A 268 37.26 11.55 -20.03
CA ALA A 268 37.10 13.00 -20.03
C ALA A 268 38.33 13.70 -20.65
N PRO A 269 38.16 14.61 -21.62
CA PRO A 269 39.29 15.32 -22.22
C PRO A 269 40.03 16.13 -21.14
N ILE A 270 41.36 16.01 -21.13
CA ILE A 270 42.22 16.83 -20.28
C ILE A 270 42.03 18.28 -20.71
N VAL A 271 41.30 19.06 -19.91
CA VAL A 271 41.22 20.51 -20.11
C VAL A 271 42.61 21.06 -19.80
N GLU A 272 43.38 21.36 -20.84
CA GLU A 272 44.63 22.10 -20.70
C GLU A 272 44.30 23.46 -20.05
N MET A 273 44.69 23.61 -18.78
CA MET A 273 44.68 24.91 -18.13
C MET A 273 45.67 25.81 -18.87
N LYS A 274 45.15 26.70 -19.73
CA LYS A 274 45.95 27.79 -20.30
C LYS A 274 46.52 28.61 -19.13
N LYS A 275 47.85 28.62 -19.03
CA LYS A 275 48.62 29.47 -18.13
C LYS A 275 48.47 30.94 -18.48
#